data_AF-A0A536ZDS1-F1
#
_entry.id   AF-A0A536ZDS1-F1
#
_cell.length_a   1.000
_cell.length_b   1.000
_cell.length_c   1.000
_cell.angle_alpha   90.00
_cell.angle_beta   90.00
_cell.angle_gamma   90.00
#
_symmetry.space_group_name_H-M   'P 1'
#
loop_
_entity.id
_entity.type
_entity.pdbx_description
1 polymer ?
#
loop_
_entity_poly.entity_id
_entity_poly.type
_entity_poly.pdbx_seq_one_letter_code
_entity_poly.pdbx_strand_id
1 'polypeptide(L)'
;MDIFATIRNIAPDGSDVFEMGQQSQSVPVAKGWLRASHRKLDPALSLPYRPYHAHTEREMLDPGTPVRVEVEIWPTSMVFKRGHRIRLDIQPRDGVGSAPYTHYAADYNTGTNTIFAGGARASYLLLPVIPHAA
;
A
#
# COMPACT_ATOMS: atom_id res chain seq x y z
N MET A 1 3.10 -1.67 14.45
CA MET A 1 3.36 -1.74 13.01
C MET A 1 2.39 -0.86 12.27
N ASP A 2 2.90 0.21 11.67
CA ASP A 2 2.21 0.99 10.64
C ASP A 2 2.74 0.55 9.26
N ILE A 3 1.83 0.39 8.30
CA ILE A 3 2.13 -0.16 6.97
C ILE A 3 1.88 0.93 5.94
N PHE A 4 2.91 1.22 5.16
CA PHE A 4 2.88 2.18 4.07
C PHE A 4 3.13 1.42 2.78
N ALA A 5 2.09 1.27 1.95
CA ALA A 5 2.14 0.64 0.65
C ALA A 5 2.20 1.71 -0.44
N THR A 6 3.20 1.66 -1.33
CA THR A 6 3.34 2.63 -2.43
C THR A 6 3.49 1.90 -3.75
N ILE A 7 2.63 2.22 -4.72
CA ILE A 7 2.74 1.76 -6.10
C ILE A 7 3.57 2.75 -6.89
N ARG A 8 4.59 2.24 -7.59
CA ARG A 8 5.51 3.03 -8.41
C ARG A 8 5.54 2.50 -9.84
N ASN A 9 5.69 3.43 -10.78
CA ASN A 9 5.93 3.16 -12.18
C ASN A 9 7.43 3.29 -12.46
N ILE A 10 8.09 2.16 -12.75
CA ILE A 10 9.53 2.13 -12.97
C ILE A 10 9.80 2.00 -14.47
N ALA A 11 10.54 2.96 -15.03
CA ALA A 11 10.94 2.97 -16.43
C ALA A 11 11.95 1.84 -16.74
N PRO A 12 12.17 1.51 -18.04
CA PRO A 12 13.10 0.44 -18.43
C PRO A 12 14.55 0.66 -17.97
N ASP A 13 14.96 1.90 -17.76
CA ASP A 13 16.29 2.28 -17.24
C ASP A 13 16.38 2.21 -15.70
N GLY A 14 15.30 1.84 -15.02
CA GLY A 14 15.21 1.74 -13.57
C GLY A 14 14.81 3.04 -12.84
N SER A 15 14.62 4.15 -13.56
CA SER A 15 14.17 5.40 -12.96
C SER A 15 12.67 5.39 -12.61
N ASP A 16 12.27 6.23 -11.65
CA ASP A 16 10.86 6.47 -11.39
C ASP A 16 10.23 7.36 -12.45
N VAL A 17 9.01 7.00 -12.84
CA VAL A 17 8.09 7.89 -13.53
C VAL A 17 7.09 8.38 -12.50
N PHE A 18 7.18 9.66 -12.17
CA PHE A 18 6.27 10.32 -11.24
C PHE A 18 5.10 10.98 -11.96
N GLU A 19 3.98 11.03 -11.25
CA GLU A 19 2.80 11.79 -11.62
C GLU A 19 2.86 13.20 -11.02
N MET A 20 2.04 14.10 -11.54
CA MET A 20 1.90 15.45 -10.99
C MET A 20 0.84 15.45 -9.89
N GLY A 21 1.28 15.72 -8.65
CA GLY A 21 0.41 15.82 -7.48
C GLY A 21 -0.41 17.12 -7.46
N GLN A 22 -1.34 17.22 -6.52
CA GLN A 22 -2.27 18.35 -6.39
C GLN A 22 -1.59 19.70 -6.15
N GLN A 23 -0.34 19.71 -5.68
CA GLN A 23 0.48 20.91 -5.43
C GLN A 23 1.67 20.99 -6.40
N SER A 24 1.54 20.37 -7.58
CA SER A 24 2.58 20.31 -8.61
C SER A 24 3.87 19.62 -8.15
N GLN A 25 3.79 18.78 -7.12
CA GLN A 25 4.89 17.96 -6.64
C GLN A 25 4.91 16.59 -7.30
N SER A 26 6.08 16.01 -7.49
CA SER A 26 6.22 14.65 -7.99
C SER A 26 5.67 13.63 -6.99
N VAL A 27 4.67 12.86 -7.40
CA VAL A 27 4.04 11.81 -6.58
C VAL A 27 4.12 10.45 -7.27
N PRO A 28 4.17 9.34 -6.50
CA PRO A 28 4.05 8.00 -7.07
C PRO A 28 2.61 7.75 -7.55
N VAL A 29 2.38 6.59 -8.18
CA VAL A 29 1.08 6.22 -8.79
C VAL A 29 -0.06 6.20 -7.78
N ALA A 30 0.13 5.54 -6.63
CA ALA A 30 -0.88 5.43 -5.59
C ALA A 30 -0.23 5.04 -4.27
N LYS A 31 -0.90 5.35 -3.17
CA LYS A 31 -0.47 5.02 -1.81
C LYS A 31 -1.63 4.41 -1.02
N GLY A 32 -1.27 3.62 -0.02
CA GLY A 32 -2.18 3.07 0.96
C GLY A 32 -1.50 3.02 2.32
N TRP A 33 -2.29 3.22 3.37
CA TRP A 33 -1.81 3.26 4.74
C TRP A 33 -2.71 2.42 5.63
N LEU A 34 -2.11 1.67 6.54
CA LEU A 34 -2.85 0.95 7.57
C LEU A 34 -2.02 0.79 8.83
N ARG A 35 -2.58 1.18 9.97
CA ARG A 35 -2.10 0.67 11.26
C ARG A 35 -2.65 -0.74 11.45
N ALA A 36 -1.77 -1.74 11.58
CA ALA A 36 -2.17 -3.14 11.60
C ALA A 36 -3.09 -3.53 12.78
N SER A 37 -3.12 -2.74 13.87
CA SER A 37 -4.08 -2.95 14.96
C SER A 37 -5.49 -2.47 14.62
N HIS A 38 -5.68 -1.68 13.56
CA HIS A 38 -6.97 -1.26 13.04
C HIS A 38 -7.42 -2.10 11.82
N ARG A 39 -6.85 -3.30 11.64
CA ARG A 39 -7.14 -4.20 10.50
C ARG A 39 -8.57 -4.75 10.43
N LYS A 40 -9.41 -4.51 11.45
CA LYS A 40 -10.80 -4.99 11.47
C LYS A 40 -11.58 -4.38 10.32
N LEU A 41 -12.11 -5.23 9.45
CA LEU A 41 -12.95 -4.82 8.33
C LEU A 41 -14.41 -4.64 8.75
N ASP A 42 -15.09 -3.71 8.09
CA ASP A 42 -16.54 -3.67 8.01
C ASP A 42 -16.99 -4.53 6.82
N PRO A 43 -17.66 -5.68 7.05
CA PRO A 43 -18.07 -6.59 5.98
C PRO A 43 -19.19 -6.03 5.10
N ALA A 44 -19.97 -5.04 5.58
CA ALA A 44 -21.05 -4.44 4.80
C ALA A 44 -20.54 -3.42 3.77
N LEU A 45 -19.39 -2.80 4.03
CA LEU A 45 -18.79 -1.76 3.19
C LEU A 45 -17.59 -2.25 2.37
N SER A 46 -16.92 -3.31 2.83
CA SER A 46 -15.77 -3.91 2.16
C SER A 46 -16.16 -4.58 0.85
N LEU A 47 -15.30 -4.41 -0.16
CA LEU A 47 -15.36 -5.12 -1.44
C LEU A 47 -14.08 -5.93 -1.62
N PRO A 48 -14.06 -6.98 -2.46
CA PRO A 48 -12.86 -7.80 -2.68
C PRO A 48 -11.60 -7.02 -3.10
N TYR A 49 -11.78 -5.83 -3.69
CA TYR A 49 -10.73 -4.94 -4.16
C TYR A 49 -10.61 -3.62 -3.38
N ARG A 50 -11.46 -3.42 -2.37
CA ARG A 50 -11.51 -2.18 -1.58
C ARG A 50 -11.87 -2.54 -0.13
N PRO A 51 -10.87 -2.87 0.71
CA PRO A 51 -11.13 -3.15 2.12
C PRO A 51 -11.60 -1.88 2.81
N TYR A 52 -12.64 -1.99 3.63
CA TYR A 52 -13.12 -0.89 4.46
C TYR A 52 -12.88 -1.22 5.93
N HIS A 53 -12.06 -0.43 6.61
CA HIS A 53 -11.71 -0.66 8.00
C HIS A 53 -12.72 0.00 8.95
N ALA A 54 -13.24 -0.75 9.91
CA ALA A 54 -14.26 -0.26 10.83
C ALA A 54 -13.72 0.80 11.80
N HIS A 55 -12.41 0.73 12.13
CA HIS A 55 -11.73 1.62 13.08
C HIS A 55 -12.39 1.74 14.47
N THR A 56 -13.23 0.79 14.86
CA THR A 56 -13.98 0.81 16.12
C THR A 56 -13.15 0.39 17.33
N GLU A 57 -12.08 -0.36 17.12
CA GLU A 57 -11.22 -0.88 18.19
C GLU A 57 -9.78 -1.09 17.71
N ARG A 58 -8.90 -1.40 18.67
CA ARG A 58 -7.49 -1.77 18.42
C ARG A 58 -7.30 -3.24 18.75
N GLU A 59 -7.14 -4.06 17.72
CA GLU A 59 -6.69 -5.44 17.86
C GLU A 59 -5.16 -5.47 17.95
N MET A 60 -4.61 -5.42 19.16
CA MET A 60 -3.15 -5.41 19.37
C MET A 60 -2.48 -6.64 18.73
N LEU A 61 -1.20 -6.49 18.36
CA LEU A 61 -0.41 -7.55 17.75
C LEU A 61 0.43 -8.24 18.81
N ASP A 62 0.44 -9.57 18.79
CA ASP A 62 1.37 -10.37 19.58
C ASP A 62 2.66 -10.60 18.77
N PRO A 63 3.86 -10.34 19.35
CA PRO A 63 5.12 -10.60 18.67
C PRO A 63 5.23 -12.04 18.14
N GLY A 64 5.69 -12.19 16.91
CA GLY A 64 5.85 -13.50 16.25
C GLY A 64 4.56 -14.13 15.73
N THR A 65 3.38 -13.57 16.04
CA THR A 65 2.10 -14.06 15.56
C THR A 65 1.70 -13.36 14.26
N PRO A 66 1.63 -14.07 13.13
CA PRO A 66 1.23 -13.47 11.87
C PRO A 66 -0.27 -13.15 11.88
N VAL A 67 -0.63 -11.95 11.41
CA VAL A 67 -2.01 -11.55 11.15
C VAL A 67 -2.20 -11.23 9.68
N ARG A 68 -3.40 -11.50 9.14
CA ARG A 68 -3.77 -11.02 7.80
C ARG A 68 -4.17 -9.54 7.91
N VAL A 69 -3.70 -8.74 6.96
CA VAL A 69 -4.08 -7.33 6.81
C VAL A 69 -4.41 -7.07 5.34
N GLU A 70 -5.32 -6.13 5.10
CA GLU A 70 -5.69 -5.70 3.75
C GLU A 70 -5.51 -4.19 3.69
N VAL A 71 -4.57 -3.71 2.88
CA VAL A 71 -4.29 -2.27 2.79
C VAL A 71 -5.05 -1.72 1.58
N GLU A 72 -5.95 -0.77 1.81
CA GLU A 72 -6.55 -0.02 0.71
C GLU A 72 -5.48 0.86 0.08
N ILE A 73 -5.14 0.57 -1.16
CA ILE A 73 -4.37 1.49 -2.01
C ILE A 73 -5.41 2.36 -2.72
N TRP A 74 -5.24 3.67 -2.60
CA TRP A 74 -6.22 4.62 -3.11
C TRP A 74 -6.48 4.43 -4.62
N PRO A 75 -7.73 4.69 -5.06
CA PRO A 75 -8.10 4.56 -6.47
C PRO A 75 -7.15 5.33 -7.38
N THR A 76 -6.74 4.68 -8.47
CA THR A 76 -5.85 5.25 -9.48
C THR A 76 -6.27 4.78 -10.86
N SER A 77 -5.92 5.55 -11.89
CA SER A 77 -6.17 5.23 -13.30
C SER A 77 -4.89 5.51 -14.07
N MET A 78 -4.13 4.46 -14.38
CA MET A 78 -2.78 4.57 -14.94
C MET A 78 -2.55 3.64 -16.12
N VAL A 79 -1.69 4.09 -17.02
CA VAL A 79 -1.17 3.30 -18.13
C VAL A 79 0.33 3.06 -17.92
N PHE A 80 0.70 1.83 -17.60
CA PHE A 80 2.10 1.41 -17.56
C PHE A 80 2.55 1.08 -18.98
N LYS A 81 3.47 1.87 -19.53
CA LYS A 81 3.94 1.69 -20.91
C LYS A 81 4.73 0.39 -21.05
N ARG A 82 4.85 -0.11 -22.29
CA ARG A 82 5.67 -1.28 -22.60
C ARG A 82 7.08 -1.14 -22.02
N GLY A 83 7.56 -2.18 -21.35
CA GLY A 83 8.89 -2.22 -20.72
C GLY A 83 8.94 -1.61 -19.31
N HIS A 84 7.90 -0.90 -18.88
CA HIS A 84 7.81 -0.41 -17.51
C HIS A 84 7.47 -1.55 -16.55
N ARG A 85 7.75 -1.34 -15.27
CA ARG A 85 7.45 -2.29 -14.19
C ARG A 85 6.58 -1.63 -13.12
N ILE A 86 5.60 -2.38 -12.63
CA ILE A 86 4.84 -2.03 -11.43
C ILE A 86 5.68 -2.48 -10.23
N ARG A 87 6.02 -1.53 -9.35
CA ARG A 87 6.74 -1.82 -8.10
C ARG A 87 5.83 -1.49 -6.91
N LEU A 88 5.74 -2.42 -5.97
CA LEU A 88 5.12 -2.21 -4.67
C LEU A 88 6.22 -2.09 -3.61
N ASP A 89 6.33 -0.92 -3.00
CA ASP A 89 7.15 -0.73 -1.81
C ASP A 89 6.27 -0.87 -0.57
N ILE A 90 6.70 -1.68 0.40
CA ILE A 90 6.06 -1.82 1.72
C ILE A 90 7.08 -1.37 2.77
N GLN A 91 6.73 -0.34 3.54
CA GLN A 91 7.65 0.31 4.47
C GLN A 91 6.93 0.65 5.79
N PRO A 92 7.67 0.82 6.90
CA PRO A 92 7.11 1.29 8.16
C PRO A 92 7.03 2.82 8.23
N ARG A 93 7.21 3.54 7.12
CA ARG A 93 7.23 5.00 7.08
C ARG A 93 6.75 5.50 5.73
N ASP A 94 6.43 6.78 5.67
CA ASP A 94 6.08 7.45 4.41
C ASP A 94 7.12 7.22 3.33
N GLY A 95 6.64 6.73 2.18
CA GLY A 95 7.46 6.42 1.02
C GLY A 95 7.77 7.66 0.17
N VAL A 96 8.21 7.40 -1.05
CA VAL A 96 8.52 8.42 -2.06
C VAL A 96 7.33 9.34 -2.32
N GLY A 97 7.59 10.62 -2.63
CA GLY A 97 6.58 11.62 -2.96
C GLY A 97 5.66 11.99 -1.80
N SER A 98 6.12 11.84 -0.55
CA SER A 98 5.36 12.28 0.63
C SER A 98 5.65 13.75 0.98
N ALA A 99 6.77 14.30 0.50
CA ALA A 99 7.13 15.71 0.62
C ALA A 99 6.97 16.19 2.10
N PRO A 100 6.35 17.33 2.48
CA PRO A 100 6.21 17.68 3.90
C PRO A 100 5.14 16.87 4.63
N TYR A 101 4.32 16.08 3.91
CA TYR A 101 3.22 15.29 4.46
C TYR A 101 3.72 13.95 4.98
N THR A 102 4.36 13.99 6.14
CA THR A 102 4.85 12.80 6.84
C THR A 102 4.01 12.52 8.08
N HIS A 103 3.78 11.24 8.34
CA HIS A 103 3.13 10.75 9.55
C HIS A 103 4.09 10.87 10.73
N TYR A 104 3.52 11.08 11.91
CA TYR A 104 4.27 11.04 13.15
C TYR A 104 4.94 9.67 13.32
N ALA A 105 6.27 9.69 13.39
CA ALA A 105 7.07 8.50 13.66
C ALA A 105 6.97 8.17 15.15
N ALA A 106 6.06 7.26 15.50
CA ALA A 106 5.87 6.83 16.87
C ALA A 106 6.82 5.70 17.28
N ASP A 107 7.24 5.69 18.54
CA ASP A 107 8.20 4.72 19.09
C ASP A 107 7.73 3.25 18.96
N TYR A 108 6.42 3.00 18.93
CA TYR A 108 5.86 1.66 18.74
C TYR A 108 6.09 1.09 17.33
N ASN A 109 6.60 1.89 16.40
CA ASN A 109 6.91 1.48 15.04
C ASN A 109 8.40 1.14 14.85
N THR A 110 9.10 0.93 15.96
CA THR A 110 10.46 0.38 16.00
C THR A 110 10.41 -1.16 16.02
N GLY A 111 11.45 -1.80 15.48
CA GLY A 111 11.58 -3.27 15.45
C GLY A 111 11.53 -3.87 14.05
N THR A 112 11.47 -5.20 13.99
CA THR A 112 11.48 -5.96 12.74
C THR A 112 10.06 -6.28 12.30
N ASN A 113 9.71 -5.82 11.10
CA ASN A 113 8.46 -6.20 10.44
C ASN A 113 8.74 -7.35 9.46
N THR A 114 7.89 -8.38 9.46
CA THR A 114 8.01 -9.54 8.56
C THR A 114 6.79 -9.62 7.65
N ILE A 115 7.05 -9.73 6.35
CA ILE A 115 6.01 -9.92 5.33
C ILE A 115 6.16 -11.34 4.79
N PHE A 116 5.09 -12.12 4.85
CA PHE A 116 5.07 -13.47 4.29
C PHE A 116 4.72 -13.41 2.81
N ALA A 117 5.49 -14.08 1.97
CA ALA A 117 5.24 -14.17 0.53
C ALA A 117 5.31 -15.64 0.08
N GLY A 118 4.39 -16.04 -0.80
CA GLY A 118 4.27 -17.41 -1.30
C GLY A 118 3.61 -18.41 -0.34
N GLY A 119 3.43 -19.64 -0.85
CA GLY A 119 2.84 -20.76 -0.11
C GLY A 119 1.42 -20.48 0.42
N ALA A 120 1.10 -21.03 1.59
CA ALA A 120 -0.20 -20.83 2.25
C ALA A 120 -0.40 -19.41 2.82
N ARG A 121 0.61 -18.55 2.78
CA ARG A 121 0.58 -17.16 3.30
C ARG A 121 1.00 -16.16 2.22
N ALA A 122 0.58 -16.40 0.98
CA ALA A 122 0.96 -15.55 -0.13
C ALA A 122 0.32 -14.16 0.00
N SER A 123 1.12 -13.15 0.37
CA SER A 123 0.77 -11.76 0.12
C SER A 123 0.70 -11.50 -1.39
N TYR A 124 -0.28 -10.71 -1.81
CA TYR A 124 -0.50 -10.34 -3.20
C TYR A 124 -0.94 -8.89 -3.31
N LEU A 125 -0.80 -8.33 -4.51
CA LEU A 125 -1.36 -7.05 -4.92
C LEU A 125 -2.50 -7.32 -5.90
N LEU A 126 -3.72 -6.94 -5.55
CA LEU A 126 -4.86 -7.03 -6.46
C LEU A 126 -4.89 -5.81 -7.36
N LEU A 127 -4.77 -6.02 -8.68
CA LEU A 127 -4.77 -4.95 -9.68
C LEU A 127 -6.05 -4.99 -10.53
N PRO A 128 -6.79 -3.88 -10.67
CA PRO A 128 -7.94 -3.78 -11.55
C PRO A 128 -7.48 -3.57 -13.00
N VAL A 129 -6.96 -4.62 -13.65
CA VAL A 129 -6.52 -4.56 -15.04
C VAL A 129 -7.73 -4.36 -15.96
N ILE A 130 -7.81 -3.19 -16.58
CA ILE A 130 -8.86 -2.88 -17.56
C ILE A 130 -8.46 -3.53 -18.90
N PRO A 131 -9.30 -4.41 -19.48
CA PRO A 131 -9.00 -5.02 -20.77
C PRO A 131 -9.02 -3.97 -21.89
N HIS A 132 -8.21 -4.18 -22.94
CA HIS A 132 -8.37 -3.42 -24.17
C HIS A 132 -9.75 -3.70 -24.78
N ALA A 133 -10.43 -2.66 -25.25
CA ALA A 133 -11.60 -2.85 -26.10
C ALA A 133 -11.18 -3.69 -27.31
N ALA A 134 -11.96 -4.74 -27.59
CA ALA A 134 -11.76 -5.62 -28.74
C ALA A 134 -11.96 -4.87 -30.06
#